data_AF-A0ABD1CPW7-F1
#
_entry.id   AF-A0ABD1CPW7-F1
#
_cell.length_a   1.000
_cell.length_b   1.000
_cell.length_c   1.000
_cell.angle_alpha   90.00
_cell.angle_beta   90.00
_cell.angle_gamma   90.00
#
_symmetry.space_group_name_H-M   'P 1'
#
loop_
_entity.id
_entity.type
_entity.pdbx_description
1 polymer ?
#
loop_
_entity_poly.entity_id
_entity_poly.type
_entity_poly.pdbx_seq_one_letter_code
_entity_poly.pdbx_strand_id
1 'polypeptide(L)'
;MEKFLAKTSDIFEKIRNMEGRVASDQDLKLGDTLRYYQRDSNAAKALLIRRLRCLAAYEAANRNLEKARAKNKDVHAAETAQTQACEKFEAMSARGKEELVSFRLRRVAAFKK
;
A
#
# COMPACT_ATOMS: atom_id res chain seq x y z
N MET A 1 -14.43 -58.82 -12.85
CA MET A 1 -14.96 -57.47 -12.57
C MET A 1 -14.43 -56.88 -11.26
N GLU A 2 -14.39 -57.61 -10.14
CA GLU A 2 -13.95 -57.07 -8.83
C GLU A 2 -12.56 -56.42 -8.83
N LYS A 3 -11.54 -57.06 -9.42
CA LYS A 3 -10.18 -56.48 -9.51
C LYS A 3 -10.13 -55.15 -10.27
N PHE A 4 -11.01 -54.98 -11.27
CA PHE A 4 -11.12 -53.74 -12.02
C PHE A 4 -11.77 -52.65 -11.15
N LEU A 5 -12.87 -52.98 -10.46
CA LEU A 5 -13.56 -52.05 -9.57
C LEU A 5 -12.68 -51.60 -8.40
N ALA A 6 -11.93 -52.51 -7.78
CA ALA A 6 -10.98 -52.18 -6.71
C ALA A 6 -9.88 -51.22 -7.21
N LYS A 7 -9.28 -51.50 -8.36
CA LYS A 7 -8.27 -50.62 -8.96
C LYS A 7 -8.83 -49.23 -9.30
N THR A 8 -10.05 -49.17 -9.82
CA THR A 8 -10.74 -47.91 -10.10
C THR A 8 -11.02 -47.12 -8.82
N SER A 9 -11.46 -47.79 -7.74
CA SER A 9 -11.64 -47.19 -6.42
C SER A 9 -10.34 -46.57 -5.89
N ASP A 10 -9.23 -47.30 -5.97
CA ASP A 10 -7.91 -46.80 -5.54
C ASP A 10 -7.46 -45.57 -6.35
N ILE A 11 -7.79 -45.53 -7.64
CA ILE A 11 -7.49 -44.37 -8.50
C ILE A 11 -8.31 -43.16 -8.06
N PHE A 12 -9.61 -43.32 -7.80
CA PHE A 12 -10.46 -42.22 -7.34
C PHE A 12 -10.02 -41.66 -5.99
N GLU A 13 -9.64 -42.51 -5.03
CA GLU A 13 -9.10 -42.04 -3.76
C GLU A 13 -7.77 -41.30 -3.92
N LYS A 14 -6.90 -41.73 -4.84
CA LYS A 14 -5.67 -40.99 -5.17
C LYS A 14 -5.97 -39.64 -5.81
N ILE A 15 -6.95 -39.58 -6.73
CA ILE A 15 -7.38 -38.33 -7.36
C ILE A 15 -7.94 -37.37 -6.31
N ARG A 16 -8.85 -37.83 -5.46
CA ARG A 16 -9.43 -37.02 -4.36
C ARG A 16 -8.34 -36.45 -3.44
N ASN A 17 -7.37 -37.25 -3.05
CA ASN A 17 -6.25 -36.80 -2.22
C ASN A 17 -5.36 -35.77 -2.96
N MET A 18 -5.15 -35.96 -4.26
CA MET A 18 -4.41 -35.02 -5.10
C MET A 18 -5.15 -33.69 -5.22
N GLU A 19 -6.45 -33.71 -5.49
CA GLU A 19 -7.30 -32.53 -5.57
C GLU A 19 -7.30 -31.76 -4.25
N GLY A 20 -7.45 -32.46 -3.11
CA GLY A 20 -7.38 -31.82 -1.79
C GLY A 20 -6.06 -31.11 -1.52
N ARG A 21 -4.93 -31.70 -1.95
CA ARG A 21 -3.60 -31.09 -1.84
C ARG A 21 -3.44 -29.87 -2.74
N VAL A 22 -3.89 -29.98 -3.99
CA VAL A 22 -3.82 -28.87 -4.96
C VAL A 22 -4.68 -27.70 -4.50
N ALA A 23 -5.92 -27.95 -4.06
CA ALA A 23 -6.80 -26.93 -3.52
C ALA A 23 -6.17 -26.22 -2.32
N SER A 24 -5.66 -26.98 -1.35
CA SER A 24 -5.02 -26.42 -0.15
C SER A 24 -3.79 -25.57 -0.48
N ASP A 25 -2.97 -25.99 -1.43
CA ASP A 25 -1.78 -25.24 -1.87
C ASP A 25 -2.17 -23.94 -2.59
N GLN A 26 -3.21 -23.96 -3.42
CA GLN A 26 -3.73 -22.76 -4.08
C GLN A 26 -4.33 -21.77 -3.07
N ASP A 27 -5.14 -22.26 -2.14
CA ASP A 27 -5.74 -21.43 -1.08
C ASP A 27 -4.66 -20.79 -0.19
N LEU A 28 -3.62 -21.54 0.16
CA LEU A 28 -2.50 -21.03 0.95
C LEU A 28 -1.76 -19.91 0.20
N LYS A 29 -1.38 -20.15 -1.06
CA LYS A 29 -0.69 -19.17 -1.90
C LYS A 29 -1.50 -17.90 -2.12
N LEU A 30 -2.79 -18.05 -2.41
CA LEU A 30 -3.69 -16.91 -2.59
C LEU A 30 -3.87 -16.15 -1.27
N GLY A 31 -4.08 -16.86 -0.16
CA GLY A 31 -4.23 -16.26 1.16
C GLY A 31 -3.02 -15.45 1.60
N ASP A 32 -1.81 -15.98 1.41
CA ASP A 32 -0.56 -15.25 1.69
C ASP A 32 -0.41 -14.01 0.79
N THR A 33 -0.71 -14.15 -0.51
CA THR A 33 -0.66 -13.04 -1.47
C THR A 33 -1.62 -11.92 -1.07
N LEU A 34 -2.87 -12.25 -0.74
CA LEU A 34 -3.88 -11.27 -0.30
C LEU A 34 -3.45 -10.57 1.00
N ARG A 35 -2.95 -11.32 2.00
CA ARG A 35 -2.48 -10.75 3.27
C ARG A 35 -1.30 -9.80 3.07
N TYR A 36 -0.35 -10.14 2.19
CA TYR A 36 0.76 -9.27 1.84
C TYR A 36 0.26 -7.94 1.25
N TYR A 37 -0.62 -7.99 0.24
CA TYR A 37 -1.12 -6.79 -0.41
C TYR A 37 -2.07 -5.95 0.44
N GLN A 38 -2.79 -6.56 1.38
CA GLN A 38 -3.56 -5.82 2.38
C GLN A 38 -2.64 -4.97 3.25
N ARG A 39 -1.50 -5.52 3.70
CA ARG A 39 -0.50 -4.79 4.50
C ARG A 39 0.16 -3.68 3.70
N ASP A 40 0.55 -3.95 2.46
CA ASP A 40 1.18 -2.97 1.57
C ASP A 40 0.20 -1.84 1.21
N SER A 41 -1.09 -2.16 0.97
CA SER A 41 -2.16 -1.16 0.78
C SER A 41 -2.34 -0.28 2.02
N ASN A 42 -2.29 -0.86 3.23
CA ASN A 42 -2.37 -0.10 4.47
C ASN A 42 -1.16 0.83 4.65
N ALA A 43 0.04 0.40 4.25
CA ALA A 43 1.23 1.24 4.26
C ALA A 43 1.11 2.43 3.29
N ALA A 44 0.63 2.18 2.06
CA ALA A 44 0.36 3.23 1.08
C ALA A 44 -0.69 4.23 1.59
N LYS A 45 -1.77 3.75 2.23
CA LYS A 45 -2.76 4.60 2.90
C LYS A 45 -2.12 5.46 4.00
N ALA A 46 -1.28 4.86 4.84
CA ALA A 46 -0.59 5.59 5.91
C ALA A 46 0.35 6.69 5.36
N LEU A 47 1.04 6.43 4.25
CA LEU A 47 1.87 7.39 3.54
C LEU A 47 1.05 8.60 3.06
N LEU A 48 -0.10 8.34 2.43
CA LEU A 48 -1.02 9.39 1.98
C LEU A 48 -1.56 10.24 3.13
N ILE A 49 -1.89 9.63 4.28
CA ILE A 49 -2.32 10.35 5.48
C ILE A 49 -1.18 11.25 6.01
N ARG A 50 0.07 10.77 6.02
CA ARG A 50 1.23 11.59 6.42
C ARG A 50 1.41 12.78 5.48
N ARG A 51 1.30 12.57 4.16
CA ARG A 51 1.33 13.66 3.17
C ARG A 51 0.22 14.70 3.44
N LEU A 52 -1.01 14.25 3.71
CA LEU A 52 -2.13 15.14 4.00
C LEU A 52 -1.87 16.02 5.23
N ARG A 53 -1.25 15.45 6.28
CA ARG A 53 -0.83 16.22 7.46
C ARG A 53 0.23 17.28 7.13
N CYS A 54 1.20 16.94 6.28
CA CYS A 54 2.20 17.91 5.80
C CYS A 54 1.55 19.03 4.99
N LEU A 55 0.57 18.72 4.14
CA LEU A 55 -0.19 19.74 3.39
C LEU A 55 -0.93 20.68 4.34
N ALA A 56 -1.67 20.14 5.31
CA ALA A 56 -2.39 20.95 6.29
C ALA A 56 -1.44 21.85 7.10
N ALA A 57 -0.26 21.36 7.46
CA ALA A 57 0.77 22.15 8.14
C ALA A 57 1.32 23.27 7.23
N TYR A 58 1.55 22.97 5.96
CA TYR A 58 1.99 23.96 4.97
C TYR A 58 0.95 25.05 4.75
N GLU A 59 -0.33 24.69 4.57
CA GLU A 59 -1.42 25.66 4.44
C GLU A 59 -1.57 26.54 5.70
N ALA A 60 -1.40 25.95 6.88
CA ALA A 60 -1.43 26.70 8.14
C ALA A 60 -0.25 27.68 8.24
N ALA A 61 0.96 27.26 7.87
CA ALA A 61 2.14 28.13 7.82
C ALA A 61 1.94 29.27 6.81
N ASN A 62 1.34 28.98 5.65
CA ASN A 62 1.02 30.00 4.64
C ASN A 62 0.02 31.05 5.18
N ARG A 63 -1.05 30.61 5.85
CA ARG A 63 -1.99 31.53 6.52
C ARG A 63 -1.33 32.37 7.60
N ASN A 64 -0.38 31.81 8.34
CA ASN A 64 0.35 32.55 9.38
C ASN A 64 1.30 33.58 8.78
N LEU A 65 1.96 33.26 7.66
CA LEU A 65 2.80 34.19 6.92
C LEU A 65 1.99 35.40 6.41
N GLU A 66 0.80 35.17 5.83
CA GLU A 66 -0.07 36.26 5.39
C GLU A 66 -0.49 37.18 6.56
N LYS A 67 -0.76 36.61 7.75
CA LYS A 67 -1.03 37.40 8.96
C LYS A 67 0.18 38.20 9.42
N ALA A 68 1.38 37.63 9.37
CA ALA A 68 2.62 38.29 9.75
C ALA A 68 2.92 39.48 8.81
N ARG A 69 2.74 39.27 7.50
CA ARG A 69 2.85 40.31 6.46
C ARG A 69 1.85 41.44 6.68
N ALA A 70 0.58 41.12 6.90
CA ALA A 70 -0.45 42.13 7.16
C ALA A 70 -0.16 43.01 8.39
N LYS A 71 0.55 42.46 9.40
CA LYS A 71 0.93 43.18 10.63
C LYS A 71 2.33 43.80 10.57
N ASN A 72 3.10 43.56 9.49
CA ASN A 72 4.53 43.89 9.39
C ASN A 72 5.35 43.45 10.63
N LYS A 73 5.00 42.29 11.20
CA LYS A 73 5.62 41.77 12.42
C LYS A 73 5.97 40.29 12.25
N ASP A 74 7.17 39.91 12.68
CA ASP A 74 7.69 38.54 12.67
C ASP A 74 7.69 37.88 11.27
N VAL A 75 7.74 38.69 10.20
CA VAL A 75 7.64 38.21 8.80
C VAL A 75 8.72 37.19 8.47
N HIS A 76 9.98 37.49 8.78
CA HIS A 76 11.11 36.61 8.46
C HIS A 76 11.01 35.23 9.14
N ALA A 77 10.54 35.20 10.38
CA ALA A 77 10.32 33.95 11.11
C ALA A 77 9.17 33.13 10.48
N ALA A 78 8.08 33.81 10.07
CA ALA A 78 6.96 33.16 9.39
C ALA A 78 7.33 32.65 7.99
N GLU A 79 8.17 33.36 7.24
CA GLU A 79 8.70 32.92 5.94
C GLU A 79 9.53 31.66 6.09
N THR A 80 10.46 31.65 7.06
CA THR A 80 11.28 30.47 7.36
C THR A 80 10.40 29.26 7.71
N ALA A 81 9.39 29.44 8.55
CA ALA A 81 8.47 28.38 8.93
C ALA A 81 7.64 27.84 7.73
N GLN A 82 7.22 28.74 6.83
CA GLN A 82 6.50 28.38 5.62
C GLN A 82 7.40 27.60 4.65
N THR A 83 8.65 28.03 4.46
CA THR A 83 9.62 27.35 3.58
C THR A 83 9.89 25.94 4.08
N GLN A 84 10.17 25.77 5.38
CA GLN A 84 10.37 24.44 5.98
C GLN A 84 9.14 23.53 5.86
N ALA A 85 7.93 24.09 5.97
CA ALA A 85 6.71 23.30 5.80
C ALA A 85 6.49 22.90 4.32
N CYS A 86 6.84 23.79 3.38
CA CYS A 86 6.80 23.52 1.95
C CYS A 86 7.75 22.37 1.58
N GLU A 87 9.02 22.47 1.97
CA GLU A 87 10.05 21.45 1.70
C GLU A 87 9.63 20.07 2.22
N LYS A 88 9.08 20.01 3.44
CA LYS A 88 8.57 18.75 4.02
C LYS A 88 7.41 18.18 3.20
N PHE A 89 6.48 19.03 2.76
CA PHE A 89 5.35 18.60 1.95
C PHE A 89 5.79 18.12 0.56
N GLU A 90 6.74 18.80 -0.07
CA GLU A 90 7.30 18.43 -1.38
C GLU A 90 8.07 17.11 -1.30
N ALA A 91 8.96 16.95 -0.30
CA ALA A 91 9.69 15.71 -0.08
C ALA A 91 8.75 14.51 0.16
N MET A 92 7.70 14.70 0.96
CA MET A 92 6.66 13.67 1.18
C MET A 92 5.85 13.39 -0.08
N SER A 93 5.60 14.40 -0.92
CA SER A 93 4.87 14.24 -2.18
C SER A 93 5.70 13.50 -3.23
N ALA A 94 7.01 13.77 -3.31
CA ALA A 94 7.93 13.07 -4.21
C ALA A 94 8.00 11.58 -3.86
N ARG A 95 8.34 11.25 -2.60
CA ARG A 95 8.33 9.87 -2.10
C ARG A 95 6.97 9.20 -2.27
N GLY A 96 5.89 9.93 -2.00
CA GLY A 96 4.52 9.44 -2.18
C GLY A 96 4.24 8.97 -3.61
N LYS A 97 4.69 9.72 -4.62
CA LYS A 97 4.50 9.35 -6.03
C LYS A 97 5.30 8.10 -6.38
N GLU A 98 6.57 8.04 -6.00
CA GLU A 98 7.45 6.89 -6.26
C GLU A 98 6.89 5.60 -5.65
N GLU A 99 6.50 5.63 -4.37
CA GLU A 99 5.96 4.47 -3.67
C GLU A 99 4.64 3.98 -4.27
N LEU A 100 3.75 4.88 -4.70
CA LEU A 100 2.48 4.48 -5.32
C LEU A 100 2.67 3.83 -6.70
N VAL A 101 3.64 4.30 -7.47
CA VAL A 101 4.01 3.66 -8.74
C VAL A 101 4.58 2.27 -8.49
N SER A 102 5.54 2.15 -7.57
CA SER A 102 6.12 0.87 -7.15
C SER A 102 5.05 -0.11 -6.65
N PHE A 103 4.14 0.35 -5.78
CA PHE A 103 3.01 -0.42 -5.28
C PHE A 103 2.14 -0.98 -6.40
N ARG A 104 1.77 -0.15 -7.39
CA ARG A 104 0.97 -0.60 -8.54
C ARG A 104 1.70 -1.67 -9.35
N LEU A 105 2.99 -1.48 -9.62
CA LEU A 105 3.79 -2.43 -10.40
C LEU A 105 3.89 -3.79 -9.70
N ARG A 106 4.21 -3.79 -8.40
CA ARG A 106 4.27 -5.01 -7.58
C ARG A 106 2.93 -5.74 -7.57
N ARG A 107 1.83 -5.02 -7.30
CA ARG A 107 0.47 -5.59 -7.30
C ARG A 107 0.11 -6.24 -8.63
N VAL A 108 0.33 -5.55 -9.75
CA VAL A 108 0.00 -6.11 -11.08
C VAL A 108 0.82 -7.37 -11.37
N ALA A 109 2.10 -7.39 -11.03
CA ALA A 109 2.95 -8.55 -11.25
C ALA A 109 2.52 -9.78 -10.43
N ALA A 110 2.04 -9.59 -9.20
CA ALA A 110 1.67 -10.70 -8.33
C ALA A 110 0.30 -11.32 -8.63
N PHE A 111 -0.66 -10.54 -9.17
CA PHE A 111 -2.00 -11.03 -9.48
C PHE A 111 -2.20 -11.43 -10.96
N LYS A 112 -1.20 -11.24 -11.83
CA LYS A 112 -1.24 -11.67 -13.24
C LYS A 112 -0.75 -13.11 -13.48
N LYS A 113 -0.36 -13.84 -12.42
CA LYS A 113 0.08 -15.23 -12.52
C LYS A 113 -1.11 -16.19 -12.52
#